data_AF-A0AAF6BXG3-F1
#
_entry.id   AF-A0AAF6BXG3-F1
#
_cell.length_a   1.000
_cell.length_b   1.000
_cell.length_c   1.000
_cell.angle_alpha   90.00
_cell.angle_beta   90.00
_cell.angle_gamma   90.00
#
_symmetry.space_group_name_H-M   'P 1'
#
loop_
_entity.id
_entity.type
_entity.pdbx_description
1 polymer ?
#
loop_
_entity_poly.entity_id
_entity_poly.type
_entity_poly.pdbx_seq_one_letter_code
_entity_poly.pdbx_strand_id
1 'polypeptide(L)'
;MQGISNGVEDTGGAGKVSRGSERELKSHKRETKETMWGTLSRARRSMICLPHPTAVCSNVRTRIAGPIVQVQPVSYKEQVEFLDWLKERGQRDAYLSTTVGISTHGRALFATRPIQAGERVLRVSRDLLITPDKLPKEVTKLLPQDVSEWARLALFLLAEQHKGQESTWSPYISCLPPLGAIHSTVFWKKEELELVRHSSLHRETVQRKAIIGAEFAAVQPALQRCTHIFGERIAQTDFKHAYATVCSRAWGIEALQTLALVPFVDFFNHESYCQALLSYDEEQGYAEVIADRDYAVGSQVVLSYGRLPNSILALDFGFTLPENPHDQVEVWMGVSRRDELRKLKLQLLHAHDMPTFLHADGSDSGGSGFNIRFVKSAIGRGKGIPHALRAFARVLCVDNAQELTEMAAEATKLDGRLARRPLKDKNREAQAMSLLLARLESMMQQRHSALLTLRLVETCRGSNSGSKSPVTVHVQMAGAVVSGEMRVLRSAIAWLRNHCSPSTVLT
;
A
#
# COMPACT_ATOMS: atom_id res chain seq x y z
N MET A 1 63.48 40.08 -17.47
CA MET A 1 63.55 40.83 -18.74
C MET A 1 63.31 39.85 -19.88
N GLN A 2 62.39 40.21 -20.78
CA GLN A 2 62.30 39.87 -22.20
C GLN A 2 62.84 38.49 -22.63
N GLY A 3 61.98 37.58 -23.04
CA GLY A 3 61.64 37.41 -24.47
C GLY A 3 62.30 36.10 -24.93
N ILE A 4 61.58 35.20 -25.58
CA ILE A 4 61.65 35.03 -27.03
C ILE A 4 60.36 34.36 -27.52
N SER A 5 59.88 34.94 -28.62
CA SER A 5 58.79 34.54 -29.50
C SER A 5 59.03 33.18 -30.17
N ASN A 6 57.95 32.50 -30.54
CA ASN A 6 57.58 32.38 -31.95
C ASN A 6 56.13 31.90 -32.08
N GLY A 7 55.34 32.72 -32.78
CA GLY A 7 54.04 32.36 -33.35
C GLY A 7 54.18 31.44 -34.55
N VAL A 8 53.13 31.08 -35.28
CA VAL A 8 51.75 31.59 -35.33
C VAL A 8 50.94 30.56 -36.16
N GLU A 9 49.68 30.34 -35.73
CA GLU A 9 48.44 30.09 -36.51
C GLU A 9 48.33 28.94 -37.53
N ASP A 10 47.17 28.34 -37.81
CA ASP A 10 45.81 28.32 -37.23
C ASP A 10 45.04 27.22 -38.00
N THR A 11 44.00 26.64 -37.41
CA THR A 11 42.76 26.19 -38.09
C THR A 11 41.85 25.54 -37.06
N GLY A 12 40.73 26.20 -36.82
CA GLY A 12 39.69 25.77 -35.88
C GLY A 12 38.96 24.48 -36.29
N GLY A 13 38.42 23.82 -35.28
CA GLY A 13 37.48 22.71 -35.39
C GLY A 13 36.71 22.52 -34.10
N ALA A 14 35.56 23.17 -33.98
CA ALA A 14 34.60 22.93 -32.90
C ALA A 14 33.97 21.53 -33.06
N GLY A 15 34.13 20.67 -32.05
CA GLY A 15 33.58 19.31 -32.02
C GLY A 15 32.78 19.04 -30.73
N LYS A 16 31.46 18.98 -30.90
CA LYS A 16 30.40 18.64 -29.93
C LYS A 16 30.76 17.53 -28.93
N VAL A 17 30.68 17.83 -27.62
CA VAL A 17 30.49 16.81 -26.57
C VAL A 17 28.99 16.51 -26.47
N SER A 18 28.65 15.22 -26.58
CA SER A 18 27.28 14.74 -26.77
C SER A 18 26.37 15.00 -25.57
N ARG A 19 25.15 15.46 -25.85
CA ARG A 19 24.01 15.57 -24.90
C ARG A 19 23.45 14.19 -24.44
N GLY A 20 24.14 13.08 -24.73
CA GLY A 20 23.70 11.72 -24.41
C GLY A 20 24.04 11.28 -22.98
N SER A 21 25.24 11.60 -22.49
CA SER A 21 25.75 11.07 -21.21
C SER A 21 25.09 11.69 -19.96
N GLU A 22 24.61 12.94 -20.04
CA GLU A 22 23.86 13.55 -18.93
C GLU A 22 22.41 13.08 -18.81
N ARG A 23 21.82 12.57 -19.91
CA ARG A 23 20.47 11.96 -19.87
C ARG A 23 20.52 10.54 -19.30
N GLU A 24 21.56 9.77 -19.59
CA GLU A 24 21.73 8.41 -19.04
C GLU A 24 22.04 8.42 -17.54
N LEU A 25 22.87 9.35 -17.03
CA LEU A 25 23.10 9.48 -15.59
C LEU A 25 21.86 9.97 -14.81
N LYS A 26 21.03 10.83 -15.43
CA LYS A 26 19.75 11.27 -14.84
C LYS A 26 18.67 10.19 -14.93
N SER A 27 18.70 9.33 -15.96
CA SER A 27 17.84 8.13 -16.10
C SER A 27 18.15 7.09 -15.03
N HIS A 28 19.42 6.71 -14.86
CA HIS A 28 19.84 5.73 -13.85
C HIS A 28 19.58 6.17 -12.40
N LYS A 29 19.68 7.46 -12.09
CA LYS A 29 19.27 8.02 -10.78
C LYS A 29 17.75 8.11 -10.57
N ARG A 30 16.96 8.01 -11.65
CA ARG A 30 15.49 8.00 -11.61
C ARG A 30 14.94 6.58 -11.55
N GLU A 31 15.58 5.62 -12.22
CA GLU A 31 15.23 4.18 -12.19
C GLU A 31 15.56 3.51 -10.85
N THR A 32 16.66 3.89 -10.19
CA THR A 32 16.95 3.45 -8.82
C THR A 32 15.97 4.00 -7.77
N LYS A 33 15.20 5.05 -8.10
CA LYS A 33 14.11 5.58 -7.25
C LYS A 33 12.80 4.81 -7.41
N GLU A 34 12.59 4.09 -8.52
CA GLU A 34 11.36 3.33 -8.76
C GLU A 34 11.37 1.90 -8.16
N THR A 35 12.50 1.37 -7.70
CA THR A 35 12.66 -0.07 -7.43
C THR A 35 12.57 -0.53 -5.98
N MET A 36 12.19 0.32 -5.03
CA MET A 36 11.87 -0.15 -3.65
C MET A 36 10.56 0.38 -3.11
N TRP A 37 10.25 1.65 -3.41
CA TRP A 37 8.95 2.23 -3.11
C TRP A 37 8.03 2.25 -4.32
N GLY A 38 8.49 2.25 -5.57
CA GLY A 38 7.60 2.35 -6.75
C GLY A 38 6.59 1.21 -6.87
N THR A 39 6.98 -0.02 -6.54
CA THR A 39 6.09 -1.19 -6.50
C THR A 39 5.15 -1.19 -5.29
N LEU A 40 5.55 -0.55 -4.17
CA LEU A 40 4.74 -0.38 -2.96
C LEU A 40 3.90 0.91 -2.96
N SER A 41 4.24 1.88 -3.81
CA SER A 41 3.70 3.25 -3.91
C SER A 41 2.50 3.32 -4.84
N ARG A 42 2.54 2.64 -6.00
CA ARG A 42 1.43 2.68 -6.98
C ARG A 42 0.09 2.11 -6.46
N ALA A 43 0.08 1.45 -5.31
CA ALA A 43 -1.12 0.86 -4.70
C ALA A 43 -1.57 1.55 -3.40
N ARG A 44 -0.91 2.63 -2.95
CA ARG A 44 -1.22 3.29 -1.68
C ARG A 44 -1.95 4.60 -1.91
N ARG A 45 -3.09 4.75 -1.20
CA ARG A 45 -4.01 5.89 -1.15
C ARG A 45 -3.47 7.18 -1.79
N SER A 46 -3.80 7.37 -3.06
CA SER A 46 -3.75 8.67 -3.72
C SER A 46 -5.14 9.30 -3.66
N MET A 47 -5.22 10.57 -3.28
CA MET A 47 -6.45 11.34 -3.51
C MET A 47 -6.64 11.52 -5.00
N ILE A 48 -7.89 11.44 -5.45
CA ILE A 48 -8.25 11.72 -6.83
C ILE A 48 -8.47 13.22 -6.95
N CYS A 49 -7.80 13.86 -7.91
CA CYS A 49 -8.11 15.22 -8.32
C CYS A 49 -9.43 15.18 -9.12
N LEU A 50 -10.49 15.81 -8.61
CA LEU A 50 -11.77 15.85 -9.31
C LEU A 50 -11.78 17.05 -10.27
N PRO A 51 -12.03 16.86 -11.58
CA PRO A 51 -12.70 17.87 -12.36
C PRO A 51 -14.18 17.95 -11.94
N HIS A 52 -14.79 19.13 -12.12
CA HIS A 52 -16.17 19.51 -11.78
C HIS A 52 -17.20 18.34 -11.89
N PRO A 53 -18.13 18.15 -10.92
CA PRO A 53 -19.05 17.01 -10.92
C PRO A 53 -20.00 16.98 -12.12
N THR A 54 -19.84 15.97 -12.98
CA THR A 54 -20.96 15.40 -13.75
C THR A 54 -21.49 14.18 -13.04
N ALA A 55 -22.73 14.28 -12.56
CA ALA A 55 -23.47 13.24 -11.88
C ALA A 55 -23.48 11.93 -12.68
N VAL A 56 -23.12 10.82 -12.03
CA VAL A 56 -23.44 9.47 -12.49
C VAL A 56 -24.17 8.76 -11.37
N CYS A 57 -25.50 8.89 -11.38
CA CYS A 57 -26.40 8.07 -10.58
C CYS A 57 -26.54 6.69 -11.27
N SER A 58 -26.23 5.62 -10.55
CA SER A 58 -26.81 4.31 -10.82
C SER A 58 -27.29 3.71 -9.51
N ASN A 59 -28.62 3.71 -9.33
CA ASN A 59 -29.32 3.21 -8.16
C ASN A 59 -29.08 1.71 -7.96
N VAL A 60 -28.44 1.34 -6.86
CA VAL A 60 -28.60 0.02 -6.25
C VAL A 60 -29.02 0.23 -4.80
N ARG A 61 -30.32 0.05 -4.53
CA ARG A 61 -30.87 0.06 -3.17
C ARG A 61 -30.50 -1.24 -2.49
N THR A 62 -29.55 -1.20 -1.56
CA THR A 62 -29.41 -2.22 -0.51
C THR A 62 -29.51 -1.53 0.83
N ARG A 63 -30.68 -1.64 1.47
CA ARG A 63 -30.87 -1.27 2.88
C ARG A 63 -30.17 -2.32 3.73
N ILE A 64 -29.07 -1.94 4.38
CA ILE A 64 -28.50 -2.70 5.49
C ILE A 64 -28.74 -1.85 6.74
N ALA A 65 -29.78 -2.20 7.50
CA ALA A 65 -29.97 -1.67 8.83
C ALA A 65 -29.03 -2.43 9.78
N GLY A 66 -27.90 -1.81 10.12
CA GLY A 66 -27.02 -2.31 11.18
C GLY A 66 -27.62 -2.03 12.56
N PRO A 67 -27.26 -2.82 13.59
CA PRO A 67 -27.70 -2.57 14.96
C PRO A 67 -27.20 -1.21 15.46
N ILE A 68 -28.03 -0.53 16.25
CA ILE A 68 -27.67 0.72 16.93
C ILE A 68 -26.57 0.39 17.95
N VAL A 69 -25.33 0.77 17.63
CA VAL A 69 -24.19 0.61 18.54
C VAL A 69 -24.29 1.71 19.60
N GLN A 70 -24.28 1.33 20.89
CA GLN A 70 -24.14 2.30 21.98
C GLN A 70 -22.79 3.01 21.84
N VAL A 71 -22.84 4.30 21.50
CA VAL A 71 -21.67 5.17 21.39
C VAL A 71 -21.10 5.36 22.79
N GLN A 72 -19.95 4.76 23.08
CA GLN A 72 -19.18 5.19 24.25
C GLN A 72 -18.49 6.52 23.89
N PRO A 73 -18.58 7.54 24.74
CA PRO A 73 -17.96 8.82 24.46
C PRO A 73 -16.43 8.68 24.56
N VAL A 74 -15.72 9.35 23.64
CA VAL A 74 -14.34 9.82 23.90
C VAL A 74 -14.38 10.62 25.21
N SER A 75 -13.25 10.80 25.91
CA SER A 75 -13.16 11.88 26.91
C SER A 75 -13.83 13.13 26.35
N TYR A 76 -14.98 13.51 26.93
CA TYR A 76 -15.83 14.58 26.40
C TYR A 76 -15.02 15.86 26.18
N LYS A 77 -14.01 16.06 27.03
CA LYS A 77 -13.04 17.14 26.96
C LYS A 77 -12.24 17.17 25.66
N GLU A 78 -11.59 16.07 25.27
CA GLU A 78 -10.75 16.02 24.05
C GLU A 78 -11.56 16.27 22.78
N GLN A 79 -12.78 15.72 22.74
CA GLN A 79 -13.69 15.91 21.62
C GLN A 79 -14.15 17.36 21.50
N VAL A 80 -14.53 17.99 22.62
CA VAL A 80 -14.96 19.39 22.64
C VAL A 80 -13.81 20.30 22.23
N GLU A 81 -12.61 20.11 22.80
CA GLU A 81 -11.42 20.89 22.47
C GLU A 81 -11.06 20.79 20.98
N PHE A 82 -11.11 19.59 20.40
CA PHE A 82 -10.82 19.40 18.98
C PHE A 82 -11.87 20.08 18.06
N LEU A 83 -13.16 19.95 18.39
CA LEU A 83 -14.22 20.58 17.61
C LEU A 83 -14.19 22.11 17.72
N ASP A 84 -13.90 22.64 18.91
CA ASP A 84 -13.77 24.08 19.11
C ASP A 84 -12.55 24.63 18.38
N TRP A 85 -11.43 23.91 18.39
CA TRP A 85 -10.26 24.25 17.58
C TRP A 85 -10.55 24.32 16.07
N LEU A 86 -11.37 23.41 15.54
CA LEU A 86 -11.82 23.48 14.14
C LEU A 86 -12.73 24.69 13.87
N LYS A 87 -13.61 25.04 14.83
CA LYS A 87 -14.49 26.22 14.73
C LYS A 87 -13.69 27.52 14.67
N GLU A 88 -12.70 27.67 15.54
CA GLU A 88 -11.81 28.83 15.59
C GLU A 88 -11.05 29.01 14.27
N ARG A 89 -10.72 27.91 13.59
CA ARG A 89 -10.08 27.91 12.27
C ARG A 89 -11.07 27.99 11.09
N GLY A 90 -12.32 28.35 11.35
CA GLY A 90 -13.33 28.57 10.32
C GLY A 90 -13.79 27.32 9.57
N GLN A 91 -13.48 26.11 10.05
CA GLN A 91 -13.86 24.85 9.39
C GLN A 91 -15.30 24.46 9.72
N ARG A 92 -16.26 25.34 9.43
CA ARG A 92 -17.68 25.14 9.77
C ARG A 92 -18.26 23.92 9.06
N ASP A 93 -17.93 23.74 7.79
CA ASP A 93 -18.40 22.63 6.95
C ASP A 93 -17.97 21.25 7.48
N ALA A 94 -16.92 21.18 8.29
CA ALA A 94 -16.39 19.92 8.77
C ALA A 94 -17.35 19.20 9.73
N TYR A 95 -18.02 19.92 10.63
CA TYR A 95 -18.79 19.34 11.76
C TYR A 95 -20.31 19.55 11.66
N LEU A 96 -20.84 20.06 10.55
CA LEU A 96 -22.29 20.29 10.38
C LEU A 96 -23.09 18.99 10.41
N SER A 97 -22.51 17.92 9.87
CA SER A 97 -23.22 16.66 9.61
C SER A 97 -22.69 15.50 10.44
N THR A 98 -21.56 15.68 11.15
CA THR A 98 -20.89 14.58 11.87
C THR A 98 -20.39 15.00 13.24
N THR A 99 -20.37 14.05 14.16
CA THR A 99 -19.74 14.15 15.49
C THR A 99 -18.73 13.02 15.69
N VAL A 100 -17.75 13.23 16.55
CA VAL A 100 -16.78 12.20 16.93
C VAL A 100 -17.43 11.25 17.93
N GLY A 101 -17.14 9.96 17.82
CA GLY A 101 -17.51 8.97 18.82
C GLY A 101 -16.56 7.78 18.81
N ILE A 102 -16.86 6.75 19.60
CA ILE A 102 -16.13 5.48 19.59
C ILE A 102 -17.00 4.39 18.95
N SER A 103 -16.42 3.69 17.98
CA SER A 103 -16.94 2.47 17.37
C SER A 103 -16.13 1.26 17.84
N THR A 104 -16.50 0.07 17.38
CA THR A 104 -15.70 -1.16 17.57
C THR A 104 -14.29 -1.08 16.97
N HIS A 105 -14.04 -0.13 16.06
CA HIS A 105 -12.74 0.12 15.41
C HIS A 105 -12.00 1.31 16.03
N GLY A 106 -12.42 1.78 17.21
CA GLY A 106 -11.90 2.98 17.84
C GLY A 106 -12.65 4.24 17.39
N ARG A 107 -11.95 5.38 17.41
CA ARG A 107 -12.52 6.69 17.06
C ARG A 107 -13.16 6.66 15.67
N ALA A 108 -14.32 7.27 15.54
CA ALA A 108 -15.12 7.27 14.32
C ALA A 108 -15.94 8.58 14.19
N LEU A 109 -16.46 8.83 12.99
CA LEU A 109 -17.43 9.89 12.73
C LEU A 109 -18.84 9.32 12.64
N PHE A 110 -19.81 9.96 13.29
CA PHE A 110 -21.21 9.57 13.29
C PHE A 110 -22.09 10.70 12.80
N ALA A 111 -23.10 10.39 11.98
CA ALA A 111 -24.00 11.38 11.43
C ALA A 111 -24.86 12.03 12.53
N THR A 112 -24.89 13.36 12.61
CA THR A 112 -25.73 14.12 13.57
C THR A 112 -27.11 14.44 13.02
N ARG A 113 -27.27 14.30 11.71
CA ARG A 113 -28.53 14.45 10.95
C ARG A 113 -28.52 13.47 9.78
N PRO A 114 -29.64 13.28 9.07
CA PRO A 114 -29.62 12.54 7.81
C PRO A 114 -28.63 13.21 6.82
N ILE A 115 -27.82 12.39 6.14
CA ILE A 115 -26.91 12.80 5.08
C ILE A 115 -27.32 12.06 3.81
N GLN A 116 -27.44 12.77 2.69
CA GLN A 116 -27.83 12.15 1.41
C GLN A 116 -26.60 11.76 0.58
N ALA A 117 -26.74 10.74 -0.27
CA ALA A 117 -25.73 10.43 -1.27
C ALA A 117 -25.43 11.66 -2.16
N GLY A 118 -24.15 11.91 -2.43
CA GLY A 118 -23.68 13.09 -3.17
C GLY A 118 -23.53 14.35 -2.31
N GLU A 119 -23.96 14.31 -1.04
CA GLU A 119 -23.76 15.40 -0.12
C GLU A 119 -22.31 15.46 0.37
N ARG A 120 -21.75 16.67 0.44
CA ARG A 120 -20.43 16.91 1.02
C ARG A 120 -20.51 16.76 2.54
N VAL A 121 -19.81 15.77 3.07
CA VAL A 121 -19.81 15.42 4.49
C VAL A 121 -18.84 16.29 5.27
N LEU A 122 -17.67 16.54 4.68
CA LEU A 122 -16.55 17.18 5.36
C LEU A 122 -15.69 17.93 4.35
N ARG A 123 -15.16 19.07 4.79
CA ARG A 123 -14.21 19.91 4.04
C ARG A 123 -13.12 20.43 4.98
N VAL A 124 -11.87 20.35 4.56
CA VAL A 124 -10.69 20.81 5.33
C VAL A 124 -9.81 21.69 4.43
N SER A 125 -9.54 22.92 4.87
CA SER A 125 -8.67 23.87 4.15
C SER A 125 -7.23 23.37 4.04
N ARG A 126 -6.55 23.71 2.93
CA ARG A 126 -5.12 23.47 2.69
C ARG A 126 -4.24 23.86 3.88
N ASP A 127 -4.56 24.97 4.55
CA ASP A 127 -3.75 25.46 5.69
C ASP A 127 -3.72 24.47 6.88
N LEU A 128 -4.73 23.60 6.96
CA LEU A 128 -4.84 22.55 7.98
C LEU A 128 -4.15 21.24 7.61
N LEU A 129 -3.71 21.06 6.36
CA LEU A 129 -2.97 19.87 5.96
C LEU A 129 -1.60 19.89 6.65
N ILE A 130 -1.18 18.77 7.21
CA ILE A 130 0.17 18.63 7.76
C ILE A 130 1.01 17.91 6.72
N THR A 131 1.94 18.66 6.12
CA THR A 131 2.82 18.21 5.03
C THR A 131 4.30 18.27 5.46
N PRO A 132 5.20 17.49 4.83
CA PRO A 132 6.62 17.44 5.17
C PRO A 132 7.35 18.79 5.20
N ASP A 133 6.90 19.76 4.40
CA ASP A 133 7.48 21.11 4.33
C ASP A 133 7.19 21.97 5.58
N LYS A 134 6.24 21.57 6.43
CA LYS A 134 5.98 22.22 7.73
C LYS A 134 7.02 21.91 8.80
N LEU A 135 7.96 20.99 8.55
CA LEU A 135 9.10 20.80 9.43
C LEU A 135 9.98 22.06 9.49
N PRO A 136 10.50 22.44 10.68
CA PRO A 136 11.41 23.58 10.79
C PRO A 136 12.62 23.46 9.85
N LYS A 137 13.00 24.58 9.21
CA LYS A 137 14.12 24.61 8.24
C LYS A 137 15.43 24.10 8.85
N GLU A 138 15.67 24.36 10.13
CA GLU A 138 16.85 23.87 10.85
C GLU A 138 16.90 22.34 10.92
N VAL A 139 15.77 21.67 11.10
CA VAL A 139 15.66 20.20 11.06
C VAL A 139 15.90 19.72 9.64
N THR A 140 15.19 20.29 8.66
CA THR A 140 15.26 19.81 7.26
C THR A 140 16.65 19.89 6.65
N LYS A 141 17.47 20.88 7.05
CA LYS A 141 18.88 21.03 6.63
C LYS A 141 19.79 19.92 7.15
N LEU A 142 19.41 19.27 8.25
CA LEU A 142 20.16 18.17 8.86
C LEU A 142 19.75 16.79 8.35
N LEU A 143 18.63 16.71 7.63
CA LEU A 143 18.12 15.46 7.08
C LEU A 143 18.81 15.11 5.76
N PRO A 144 19.23 13.85 5.57
CA PRO A 144 19.60 13.33 4.26
C PRO A 144 18.47 13.53 3.22
N GLN A 145 18.86 13.62 1.94
CA GLN A 145 17.92 13.85 0.83
C GLN A 145 16.97 12.67 0.60
N ASP A 146 17.36 11.47 1.01
CA ASP A 146 16.62 10.22 0.84
C ASP A 146 15.70 9.87 2.03
N VAL A 147 15.67 10.70 3.08
CA VAL A 147 14.68 10.56 4.16
C VAL A 147 13.27 10.75 3.59
N SER A 148 12.42 9.74 3.77
CA SER A 148 11.08 9.72 3.16
C SER A 148 10.14 10.77 3.76
N GLU A 149 9.07 11.07 3.02
CA GLU A 149 7.99 11.94 3.53
C GLU A 149 7.30 11.36 4.77
N TRP A 150 7.21 10.03 4.90
CA TRP A 150 6.69 9.38 6.11
C TRP A 150 7.55 9.68 7.34
N ALA A 151 8.87 9.57 7.21
CA ALA A 151 9.79 9.90 8.29
C ALA A 151 9.74 11.41 8.64
N ARG A 152 9.62 12.28 7.64
CA ARG A 152 9.47 13.73 7.85
C ARG A 152 8.19 14.08 8.60
N LEU A 153 7.05 13.50 8.23
CA LEU A 153 5.80 13.67 8.96
C LEU A 153 5.87 13.07 10.38
N ALA A 154 6.58 11.95 10.56
CA ALA A 154 6.78 11.37 11.88
C ALA A 154 7.59 12.32 12.79
N LEU A 155 8.65 12.95 12.27
CA LEU A 155 9.39 14.00 12.98
C LEU A 155 8.48 15.20 13.31
N PHE A 156 7.61 15.62 12.39
CA PHE A 156 6.68 16.70 12.65
C PHE A 156 5.76 16.38 13.83
N LEU A 157 5.19 15.17 13.87
CA LEU A 157 4.36 14.73 15.00
C LEU A 157 5.14 14.75 16.32
N LEU A 158 6.37 14.24 16.34
CA LEU A 158 7.20 14.25 17.54
C LEU A 158 7.51 15.67 18.04
N ALA A 159 7.83 16.58 17.11
CA ALA A 159 8.09 17.99 17.43
C ALA A 159 6.86 18.68 18.04
N GLU A 160 5.69 18.49 17.45
CA GLU A 160 4.45 19.09 17.95
C GLU A 160 3.97 18.42 19.25
N GLN A 161 4.23 17.12 19.44
CA GLN A 161 4.00 16.44 20.71
C GLN A 161 4.88 17.02 21.83
N HIS A 162 6.16 17.31 21.55
CA HIS A 162 7.06 17.88 22.54
C HIS A 162 6.64 19.28 22.99
N LYS A 163 6.11 20.11 22.08
CA LYS A 163 5.54 21.42 22.41
C LYS A 163 4.32 21.35 23.35
N GLY A 164 3.65 20.20 23.42
CA GLY A 164 2.47 20.02 24.26
C GLY A 164 1.39 21.05 23.96
N GLN A 165 0.91 21.77 24.98
CA GLN A 165 -0.18 22.74 24.85
C GLN A 165 0.19 24.01 24.05
N GLU A 166 1.48 24.28 23.84
CA GLU A 166 1.93 25.38 22.96
C GLU A 166 1.77 25.03 21.48
N SER A 167 1.58 23.76 21.14
CA SER A 167 1.31 23.34 19.76
C SER A 167 -0.06 23.81 19.31
N THR A 168 -0.09 24.54 18.18
CA THR A 168 -1.34 24.87 17.49
C THR A 168 -2.09 23.63 16.96
N TRP A 169 -1.46 22.44 17.01
CA TRP A 169 -2.03 21.15 16.61
C TRP A 169 -2.33 20.25 17.81
N SER A 170 -2.10 20.70 19.05
CA SER A 170 -2.34 19.95 20.29
C SER A 170 -3.75 19.30 20.31
N PRO A 171 -4.85 19.99 19.93
CA PRO A 171 -6.18 19.37 19.92
C PRO A 171 -6.31 18.20 18.94
N TYR A 172 -5.63 18.26 17.79
CA TYR A 172 -5.60 17.16 16.82
C TYR A 172 -4.70 16.02 17.29
N ILE A 173 -3.48 16.35 17.73
CA ILE A 173 -2.46 15.36 18.10
C ILE A 173 -2.89 14.54 19.33
N SER A 174 -3.59 15.15 20.29
CA SER A 174 -4.17 14.45 21.44
C SER A 174 -5.24 13.42 21.02
N CYS A 175 -5.87 13.58 19.85
CA CYS A 175 -6.83 12.62 19.33
C CYS A 175 -6.19 11.42 18.59
N LEU A 176 -4.89 11.49 18.28
CA LEU A 176 -4.17 10.40 17.61
C LEU A 176 -4.03 9.17 18.53
N PRO A 177 -3.87 7.96 17.96
CA PRO A 177 -3.71 6.76 18.78
C PRO A 177 -2.51 6.89 19.73
N PRO A 178 -2.68 6.60 21.04
CA PRO A 178 -1.58 6.62 21.97
C PRO A 178 -0.58 5.48 21.70
N LEU A 179 0.62 5.59 22.28
CA LEU A 179 1.66 4.57 22.15
C LEU A 179 1.12 3.18 22.54
N GLY A 180 1.27 2.21 21.64
CA GLY A 180 0.79 0.84 21.85
C GLY A 180 -0.65 0.55 21.41
N ALA A 181 -1.42 1.55 20.97
CA ALA A 181 -2.78 1.35 20.48
C ALA A 181 -2.86 0.91 19.00
N ILE A 182 -1.75 0.93 18.26
CA ILE A 182 -1.69 0.56 16.85
C ILE A 182 -1.24 -0.91 16.71
N HIS A 183 -2.09 -1.76 16.14
CA HIS A 183 -1.83 -3.20 15.97
C HIS A 183 -1.11 -3.58 14.66
N SER A 184 -0.47 -2.61 13.99
CA SER A 184 0.30 -2.85 12.76
C SER A 184 1.32 -3.97 12.97
N THR A 185 1.51 -4.82 11.95
CA THR A 185 2.46 -5.94 12.01
C THR A 185 3.90 -5.50 12.27
N VAL A 186 4.24 -4.22 12.04
CA VAL A 186 5.55 -3.68 12.41
C VAL A 186 5.80 -3.76 13.92
N PHE A 187 4.77 -3.83 14.76
CA PHE A 187 4.89 -3.99 16.21
C PHE A 187 4.83 -5.43 16.70
N TRP A 188 4.49 -6.39 15.84
CA TRP A 188 4.37 -7.79 16.23
C TRP A 188 5.72 -8.37 16.64
N LYS A 189 5.69 -9.23 17.67
CA LYS A 189 6.83 -10.02 18.08
C LYS A 189 7.16 -11.07 17.02
N LYS A 190 8.34 -11.68 17.14
CA LYS A 190 8.80 -12.70 16.17
C LYS A 190 7.83 -13.88 16.13
N GLU A 191 7.37 -14.33 17.28
CA GLU A 191 6.48 -15.48 17.43
C GLU A 191 5.11 -15.22 16.81
N GLU A 192 4.60 -13.99 16.91
CA GLU A 192 3.35 -13.57 16.28
C GLU A 192 3.50 -13.48 14.75
N LEU A 193 4.65 -13.02 14.26
CA LEU A 193 4.90 -12.90 12.83
C LEU A 193 5.06 -14.28 12.16
N GLU A 194 5.55 -15.30 12.86
CA GLU A 194 5.61 -16.68 12.35
C GLU A 194 4.22 -17.25 12.01
N LEU A 195 3.14 -16.72 12.59
CA LEU A 195 1.77 -17.11 12.25
C LEU A 195 1.41 -16.80 10.78
N VAL A 196 2.11 -15.84 10.16
CA VAL A 196 1.95 -15.44 8.76
C VAL A 196 3.20 -15.75 7.92
N ARG A 197 4.09 -16.66 8.39
CA ARG A 197 5.38 -16.99 7.75
C ARG A 197 5.30 -17.23 6.24
N HIS A 198 4.24 -17.90 5.79
CA HIS A 198 4.06 -18.26 4.39
C HIS A 198 3.38 -17.18 3.55
N SER A 199 2.79 -16.15 4.17
CA SER A 199 2.22 -14.97 3.51
C SER A 199 3.32 -14.00 3.08
N SER A 200 3.09 -13.22 2.01
CA SER A 200 3.99 -12.12 1.65
C SER A 200 4.08 -11.07 2.76
N LEU A 201 3.03 -10.96 3.59
CA LEU A 201 2.97 -10.07 4.76
C LEU A 201 4.16 -10.26 5.70
N HIS A 202 4.64 -11.49 5.91
CA HIS A 202 5.81 -11.73 6.76
C HIS A 202 7.04 -10.99 6.21
N ARG A 203 7.38 -11.22 4.93
CA ARG A 203 8.53 -10.60 4.26
C ARG A 203 8.38 -9.07 4.21
N GLU A 204 7.20 -8.58 3.83
CA GLU A 204 6.89 -7.16 3.75
C GLU A 204 7.01 -6.47 5.13
N THR A 205 6.57 -7.13 6.20
CA THR A 205 6.69 -6.63 7.57
C THR A 205 8.15 -6.55 8.01
N VAL A 206 8.95 -7.58 7.75
CA VAL A 206 10.39 -7.58 8.06
C VAL A 206 11.10 -6.44 7.32
N GLN A 207 10.80 -6.28 6.03
CA GLN A 207 11.36 -5.18 5.23
C GLN A 207 10.95 -3.81 5.78
N ARG A 208 9.66 -3.62 6.12
CA ARG A 208 9.18 -2.36 6.70
C ARG A 208 9.85 -2.05 8.05
N LYS A 209 10.04 -3.06 8.91
CA LYS A 209 10.79 -2.90 10.18
C LYS A 209 12.23 -2.44 9.92
N ALA A 210 12.92 -3.02 8.94
CA ALA A 210 14.27 -2.62 8.57
C ALA A 210 14.33 -1.19 8.02
N ILE A 211 13.38 -0.81 7.16
CA ILE A 211 13.26 0.56 6.62
C ILE A 211 13.07 1.56 7.76
N ILE A 212 12.10 1.35 8.66
CA ILE A 212 11.86 2.25 9.80
C ILE A 212 13.12 2.37 10.68
N GLY A 213 13.85 1.26 10.88
CA GLY A 213 15.11 1.26 11.61
C GLY A 213 16.21 2.10 10.94
N ALA A 214 16.36 1.95 9.63
CA ALA A 214 17.31 2.72 8.83
C ALA A 214 16.96 4.22 8.80
N GLU A 215 15.68 4.56 8.64
CA GLU A 215 15.22 5.95 8.68
C GLU A 215 15.40 6.55 10.07
N PHE A 216 15.14 5.81 11.14
CA PHE A 216 15.42 6.28 12.49
C PHE A 216 16.91 6.62 12.67
N ALA A 217 17.81 5.75 12.18
CA ALA A 217 19.24 6.01 12.20
C ALA A 217 19.61 7.25 11.36
N ALA A 218 19.00 7.43 10.20
CA ALA A 218 19.24 8.57 9.32
C ALA A 218 18.80 9.92 9.92
N VAL A 219 17.74 9.93 10.75
CA VAL A 219 17.24 11.16 11.39
C VAL A 219 17.91 11.48 12.74
N GLN A 220 18.71 10.56 13.31
CA GLN A 220 19.40 10.74 14.59
C GLN A 220 20.17 12.07 14.70
N PRO A 221 20.96 12.51 13.68
CA PRO A 221 21.70 13.76 13.78
C PRO A 221 20.80 14.99 13.97
N ALA A 222 19.60 14.99 13.38
CA ALA A 222 18.63 16.07 13.54
C ALA A 222 18.00 16.03 14.95
N LEU A 223 17.63 14.85 15.45
CA LEU A 223 17.09 14.68 16.79
C LEU A 223 18.08 15.15 17.88
N GLN A 224 19.37 14.85 17.70
CA GLN A 224 20.42 15.21 18.67
C GLN A 224 20.82 16.69 18.64
N ARG A 225 20.72 17.35 17.48
CA ARG A 225 21.10 18.77 17.32
C ARG A 225 19.96 19.74 17.56
N CYS A 226 18.71 19.28 17.43
CA CYS A 226 17.51 20.08 17.62
C CYS A 226 16.74 19.63 18.86
N THR A 227 17.43 19.45 20.00
CA THR A 227 16.80 19.01 21.26
C THR A 227 15.78 20.02 21.80
N HIS A 228 15.88 21.29 21.43
CA HIS A 228 14.86 22.29 21.75
C HIS A 228 13.54 22.08 20.99
N ILE A 229 13.54 21.28 19.92
CA ILE A 229 12.34 20.94 19.13
C ILE A 229 11.78 19.58 19.55
N PHE A 230 12.65 18.60 19.80
CA PHE A 230 12.25 17.21 20.01
C PHE A 230 12.37 16.74 21.47
N GLY A 231 12.96 17.54 22.35
CA GLY A 231 13.40 17.13 23.68
C GLY A 231 14.75 16.41 23.66
N GLU A 232 15.22 15.99 24.85
CA GLU A 232 16.58 15.44 25.01
C GLU A 232 16.77 14.04 24.43
N ARG A 233 15.72 13.20 24.43
CA ARG A 233 15.80 11.81 23.99
C ARG A 233 14.50 11.36 23.33
N ILE A 234 14.60 10.97 22.07
CA ILE A 234 13.54 10.26 21.35
C ILE A 234 13.94 8.79 21.22
N ALA A 235 13.15 7.87 21.76
CA ALA A 235 13.41 6.46 21.60
C ALA A 235 12.98 5.98 20.20
N GLN A 236 13.59 4.88 19.74
CA GLN A 236 13.19 4.26 18.48
C GLN A 236 11.71 3.83 18.49
N THR A 237 11.17 3.48 19.66
CA THR A 237 9.77 3.13 19.86
C THR A 237 8.84 4.31 19.57
N ASP A 238 9.21 5.52 19.97
CA ASP A 238 8.41 6.73 19.76
C ASP A 238 8.40 7.12 18.29
N PHE A 239 9.58 7.11 17.65
CA PHE A 239 9.69 7.34 16.21
C PHE A 239 8.89 6.31 15.40
N LYS A 240 9.01 5.03 15.75
CA LYS A 240 8.27 3.95 15.10
C LYS A 240 6.75 4.11 15.27
N HIS A 241 6.29 4.55 16.45
CA HIS A 241 4.88 4.88 16.69
C HIS A 241 4.39 6.04 15.84
N ALA A 242 5.14 7.15 15.81
CA ALA A 242 4.83 8.29 14.96
C ALA A 242 4.81 7.88 13.47
N TYR A 243 5.77 7.09 13.02
CA TYR A 243 5.85 6.57 11.65
C TYR A 243 4.64 5.69 11.29
N ALA A 244 4.25 4.77 12.18
CA ALA A 244 3.07 3.93 11.98
C ALA A 244 1.78 4.76 11.98
N THR A 245 1.70 5.79 12.82
CA THR A 245 0.60 6.76 12.83
C THR A 245 0.47 7.43 11.46
N VAL A 246 1.58 7.91 10.90
CA VAL A 246 1.61 8.49 9.54
C VAL A 246 1.20 7.46 8.49
N CYS A 247 1.75 6.24 8.52
CA CYS A 247 1.37 5.17 7.57
C CYS A 247 -0.14 4.91 7.57
N SER A 248 -0.77 4.96 8.74
CA SER A 248 -2.20 4.66 8.89
C SER A 248 -3.14 5.81 8.54
N ARG A 249 -2.65 7.06 8.49
CA ARG A 249 -3.49 8.27 8.44
C ARG A 249 -3.16 9.24 7.30
N ALA A 250 -1.96 9.16 6.74
CA ALA A 250 -1.55 10.09 5.69
C ALA A 250 -2.06 9.68 4.30
N TRP A 251 -2.26 10.67 3.45
CA TRP A 251 -2.77 10.55 2.09
C TRP A 251 -1.78 11.15 1.10
N GLY A 252 -1.53 10.44 0.00
CA GLY A 252 -0.81 11.03 -1.13
C GLY A 252 -1.73 12.02 -1.84
N ILE A 253 -1.29 13.27 -1.97
CA ILE A 253 -2.02 14.32 -2.66
C ILE A 253 -1.36 14.55 -4.02
N GLU A 254 -1.97 14.04 -5.09
CA GLU A 254 -1.40 14.10 -6.43
C GLU A 254 -1.20 15.55 -6.91
N ALA A 255 -2.21 16.41 -6.75
CA ALA A 255 -2.13 17.84 -7.10
C ALA A 255 -0.98 18.59 -6.41
N LEU A 256 -0.67 18.20 -5.16
CA LEU A 256 0.39 18.82 -4.37
C LEU A 256 1.72 18.05 -4.44
N GLN A 257 1.74 16.91 -5.13
CA GLN A 257 2.88 15.99 -5.22
C GLN A 257 3.53 15.68 -3.86
N THR A 258 2.73 15.53 -2.81
CA THR A 258 3.22 15.33 -1.44
C THR A 258 2.32 14.41 -0.63
N LEU A 259 2.87 13.83 0.42
CA LEU A 259 2.13 13.12 1.46
C LEU A 259 1.61 14.11 2.51
N ALA A 260 0.37 13.96 2.98
CA ALA A 260 -0.18 14.82 4.03
C ALA A 260 -1.01 14.05 5.06
N LEU A 261 -0.94 14.44 6.33
CA LEU A 261 -2.03 14.16 7.27
C LEU A 261 -3.11 15.23 7.07
N VAL A 262 -4.36 14.79 7.01
CA VAL A 262 -5.51 15.66 6.86
C VAL A 262 -6.34 15.53 8.13
N PRO A 263 -6.17 16.45 9.11
CA PRO A 263 -6.90 16.37 10.36
C PRO A 263 -8.40 16.20 10.13
N PHE A 264 -9.03 15.39 10.98
CA PHE A 264 -10.46 15.05 10.97
C PHE A 264 -10.90 14.07 9.88
N VAL A 265 -10.33 14.14 8.67
CA VAL A 265 -10.55 13.10 7.64
C VAL A 265 -10.03 11.75 8.12
N ASP A 266 -8.97 11.75 8.90
CA ASP A 266 -8.36 10.54 9.45
C ASP A 266 -9.20 9.87 10.55
N PHE A 267 -10.37 10.42 10.92
CA PHE A 267 -11.33 9.80 11.83
C PHE A 267 -12.40 8.96 11.13
N PHE A 268 -12.53 9.05 9.80
CA PHE A 268 -13.37 8.11 9.08
C PHE A 268 -12.73 6.73 9.08
N ASN A 269 -13.52 5.70 9.40
CA ASN A 269 -13.09 4.31 9.29
C ASN A 269 -13.33 3.73 7.89
N HIS A 270 -12.70 2.59 7.63
CA HIS A 270 -12.80 1.88 6.36
C HIS A 270 -14.03 1.01 6.24
N GLU A 271 -14.65 1.00 5.06
CA GLU A 271 -15.51 -0.10 4.60
C GLU A 271 -15.17 -0.50 3.17
N SER A 272 -15.06 -1.82 2.89
CA SER A 272 -14.62 -2.35 1.58
C SER A 272 -15.55 -2.05 0.41
N TYR A 273 -16.84 -1.81 0.69
CA TYR A 273 -17.87 -1.48 -0.31
C TYR A 273 -18.17 0.01 -0.38
N CYS A 274 -17.52 0.82 0.47
CA CYS A 274 -17.60 2.26 0.38
C CYS A 274 -16.86 2.76 -0.86
N GLN A 275 -17.48 3.68 -1.57
CA GLN A 275 -16.94 4.37 -2.74
C GLN A 275 -16.57 5.83 -2.43
N ALA A 276 -16.92 6.35 -1.25
CA ALA A 276 -16.51 7.67 -0.82
C ALA A 276 -14.99 7.69 -0.70
N LEU A 277 -14.35 8.63 -1.38
CA LEU A 277 -12.91 8.85 -1.36
C LEU A 277 -12.63 10.27 -0.90
N LEU A 278 -11.43 10.47 -0.38
CA LEU A 278 -10.91 11.80 -0.15
C LEU A 278 -10.48 12.40 -1.50
N SER A 279 -11.06 13.53 -1.86
CA SER A 279 -10.67 14.34 -3.02
C SER A 279 -10.00 15.64 -2.55
N TYR A 280 -9.29 16.29 -3.46
CA TYR A 280 -8.74 17.62 -3.25
C TYR A 280 -9.08 18.53 -4.41
N ASP A 281 -9.71 19.64 -4.07
CA ASP A 281 -10.02 20.76 -4.94
C ASP A 281 -8.82 21.72 -4.92
N GLU A 282 -8.07 21.75 -6.01
CA GLU A 282 -6.87 22.59 -6.15
C GLU A 282 -7.22 24.08 -6.29
N GLU A 283 -8.32 24.40 -6.97
CA GLU A 283 -8.75 25.78 -7.21
C GLU A 283 -9.17 26.46 -5.90
N GLN A 284 -9.95 25.75 -5.10
CA GLN A 284 -10.45 26.26 -3.82
C GLN A 284 -9.47 25.98 -2.67
N GLY A 285 -8.55 25.03 -2.85
CA GLY A 285 -7.57 24.65 -1.83
C GLY A 285 -8.18 23.87 -0.66
N TYR A 286 -9.03 22.88 -0.92
CA TYR A 286 -9.68 22.07 0.12
C TYR A 286 -9.58 20.58 -0.15
N ALA A 287 -9.35 19.80 0.92
CA ALA A 287 -9.63 18.37 0.94
C ALA A 287 -11.09 18.14 1.32
N GLU A 288 -11.79 17.23 0.65
CA GLU A 288 -13.21 16.99 0.88
C GLU A 288 -13.60 15.51 0.79
N VAL A 289 -14.69 15.16 1.47
CA VAL A 289 -15.31 13.83 1.42
C VAL A 289 -16.78 14.00 1.05
N ILE A 290 -17.18 13.35 -0.03
CA ILE A 290 -18.56 13.30 -0.51
C ILE A 290 -19.17 11.94 -0.14
N ALA A 291 -20.37 11.93 0.41
CA ALA A 291 -21.09 10.72 0.78
C ALA A 291 -21.42 9.89 -0.47
N ASP A 292 -21.09 8.59 -0.43
CA ASP A 292 -21.43 7.66 -1.51
C ASP A 292 -22.82 7.03 -1.35
N ARG A 293 -23.47 7.25 -0.20
CA ARG A 293 -24.77 6.69 0.18
C ARG A 293 -25.46 7.56 1.21
N ASP A 294 -26.72 7.27 1.46
CA ASP A 294 -27.48 7.91 2.54
C ASP A 294 -27.04 7.38 3.91
N TYR A 295 -26.87 8.28 4.88
CA TYR A 295 -26.58 7.96 6.28
C TYR A 295 -27.73 8.43 7.18
N ALA A 296 -28.21 7.55 8.06
CA ALA A 296 -29.19 7.90 9.08
C ALA A 296 -28.51 8.56 10.30
N VAL A 297 -29.27 9.32 11.09
CA VAL A 297 -28.77 9.89 12.35
C VAL A 297 -28.20 8.80 13.25
N GLY A 298 -27.03 9.04 13.82
CA GLY A 298 -26.31 8.10 14.68
C GLY A 298 -25.60 6.97 13.95
N SER A 299 -25.71 6.87 12.62
CA SER A 299 -24.93 5.89 11.84
C SER A 299 -23.49 6.36 11.68
N GLN A 300 -22.55 5.42 11.67
CA GLN A 300 -21.14 5.72 11.41
C GLN A 300 -20.97 6.10 9.93
N VAL A 301 -20.34 7.25 9.69
CA VAL A 301 -19.95 7.67 8.35
C VAL A 301 -18.57 7.11 8.07
N VAL A 302 -18.41 6.44 6.93
CA VAL A 302 -17.19 5.70 6.56
C VAL A 302 -16.63 6.23 5.25
N LEU A 303 -15.35 5.96 4.99
CA LEU A 303 -14.75 6.21 3.68
C LEU A 303 -13.96 4.99 3.19
N SER A 304 -13.64 4.99 1.90
CA SER A 304 -12.81 3.96 1.29
C SER A 304 -11.33 4.28 1.46
N TYR A 305 -10.59 3.36 2.07
CA TYR A 305 -9.14 3.41 2.17
C TYR A 305 -8.46 2.96 0.86
N GLY A 306 -9.26 2.69 -0.17
CA GLY A 306 -8.85 2.00 -1.38
C GLY A 306 -9.19 0.51 -1.34
N ARG A 307 -8.95 -0.16 -2.47
CA ARG A 307 -9.18 -1.61 -2.64
C ARG A 307 -7.99 -2.40 -2.12
N LEU A 308 -7.83 -2.41 -0.80
CA LEU A 308 -6.66 -2.97 -0.11
C LEU A 308 -6.92 -4.39 0.41
N PRO A 309 -6.00 -5.35 0.18
CA PRO A 309 -6.09 -6.68 0.78
C PRO A 309 -5.79 -6.63 2.28
N ASN A 310 -6.19 -7.67 3.02
CA ASN A 310 -5.90 -7.75 4.46
C ASN A 310 -4.40 -7.70 4.81
N SER A 311 -3.50 -8.14 3.92
CA SER A 311 -2.06 -8.01 4.15
C SER A 311 -1.62 -6.55 4.28
N ILE A 312 -2.12 -5.66 3.41
CA ILE A 312 -1.82 -4.23 3.46
C ILE A 312 -2.56 -3.57 4.63
N LEU A 313 -3.82 -3.96 4.89
CA LEU A 313 -4.57 -3.45 6.05
C LEU A 313 -3.86 -3.76 7.37
N ALA A 314 -3.35 -4.98 7.53
CA ALA A 314 -2.61 -5.40 8.70
C ALA A 314 -1.26 -4.66 8.84
N LEU A 315 -0.54 -4.46 7.73
CA LEU A 315 0.77 -3.81 7.74
C LEU A 315 0.67 -2.30 8.00
N ASP A 316 -0.20 -1.59 7.30
CA ASP A 316 -0.21 -0.12 7.34
C ASP A 316 -1.18 0.47 8.37
N PHE A 317 -2.27 -0.23 8.68
CA PHE A 317 -3.34 0.31 9.53
C PHE A 317 -3.53 -0.45 10.84
N GLY A 318 -3.07 -1.70 10.91
CA GLY A 318 -3.21 -2.51 12.12
C GLY A 318 -4.61 -3.07 12.31
N PHE A 319 -5.34 -3.36 11.23
CA PHE A 319 -6.58 -4.12 11.31
C PHE A 319 -6.76 -5.01 10.07
N THR A 320 -7.74 -5.89 10.11
CA THR A 320 -8.15 -6.75 9.00
C THR A 320 -9.66 -6.82 8.92
N LEU A 321 -10.20 -7.10 7.74
CA LEU A 321 -11.64 -7.25 7.54
C LEU A 321 -12.01 -8.73 7.36
N PRO A 322 -13.13 -9.18 7.95
CA PRO A 322 -13.67 -10.50 7.64
C PRO A 322 -14.07 -10.55 6.17
N GLU A 323 -13.73 -11.66 5.50
CA GLU A 323 -14.12 -11.92 4.11
C GLU A 323 -13.82 -10.79 3.11
N ASN A 324 -12.70 -10.08 3.31
CA ASN A 324 -12.34 -8.93 2.49
C ASN A 324 -12.36 -9.26 0.97
N PRO A 325 -13.21 -8.61 0.16
CA PRO A 325 -13.33 -8.90 -1.27
C PRO A 325 -12.08 -8.50 -2.07
N HIS A 326 -11.19 -7.71 -1.48
CA HIS A 326 -9.95 -7.23 -2.10
C HIS A 326 -8.72 -8.06 -1.72
N ASP A 327 -8.90 -9.15 -0.97
CA ASP A 327 -7.82 -10.09 -0.66
C ASP A 327 -7.13 -10.59 -1.94
N GLN A 328 -5.81 -10.74 -1.83
CA GLN A 328 -4.95 -11.23 -2.90
C GLN A 328 -3.85 -12.11 -2.32
N VAL A 329 -3.23 -12.93 -3.16
CA VAL A 329 -2.06 -13.73 -2.80
C VAL A 329 -0.94 -13.46 -3.80
N GLU A 330 0.27 -13.21 -3.29
CA GLU A 330 1.47 -13.07 -4.13
C GLU A 330 2.07 -14.45 -4.42
N VAL A 331 2.26 -14.76 -5.69
CA VAL A 331 2.91 -15.98 -6.16
C VAL A 331 4.26 -15.62 -6.78
N TRP A 332 5.34 -15.99 -6.09
CA TRP A 332 6.68 -15.87 -6.67
C TRP A 332 6.93 -16.93 -7.74
N MET A 333 7.36 -16.49 -8.92
CA MET A 333 7.83 -17.32 -10.03
C MET A 333 9.18 -16.81 -10.50
N GLY A 334 10.09 -17.71 -10.87
CA GLY A 334 11.40 -17.32 -11.40
C GLY A 334 12.13 -18.44 -12.12
N VAL A 335 13.01 -18.04 -13.05
CA VAL A 335 13.89 -18.90 -13.83
C VAL A 335 15.00 -19.42 -12.91
N SER A 336 15.12 -20.75 -12.83
CA SER A 336 16.13 -21.40 -11.98
C SER A 336 17.54 -20.96 -12.38
N ARG A 337 18.43 -20.81 -11.38
CA ARG A 337 19.87 -20.55 -11.62
C ARG A 337 20.56 -21.72 -12.36
N ARG A 338 19.97 -22.91 -12.32
CA ARG A 338 20.47 -24.14 -12.97
C ARG A 338 19.83 -24.40 -14.34
N ASP A 339 18.95 -23.51 -14.81
CA ASP A 339 18.31 -23.65 -16.12
C ASP A 339 19.33 -23.33 -17.22
N GLU A 340 19.58 -24.27 -18.12
CA GLU A 340 20.55 -24.12 -19.23
C GLU A 340 20.18 -22.96 -20.16
N LEU A 341 18.88 -22.69 -20.30
CA LEU A 341 18.36 -21.59 -21.11
C LEU A 341 18.14 -20.32 -20.30
N ARG A 342 18.62 -20.25 -19.05
CA ARG A 342 18.36 -19.10 -18.15
C ARG A 342 18.65 -17.77 -18.82
N LYS A 343 19.80 -17.65 -19.50
CA LYS A 343 20.20 -16.40 -20.16
C LYS A 343 19.19 -15.98 -21.23
N LEU A 344 18.78 -16.91 -22.09
CA LEU A 344 17.83 -16.66 -23.17
C LEU A 344 16.42 -16.37 -22.62
N LYS A 345 15.97 -17.12 -21.62
CA LYS A 345 14.68 -16.88 -20.95
C LYS A 345 14.62 -15.48 -20.33
N LEU A 346 15.67 -15.06 -19.64
CA LEU A 346 15.71 -13.72 -19.05
C LEU A 346 15.78 -12.62 -20.10
N GLN A 347 16.58 -12.79 -21.15
CA GLN A 347 16.60 -11.83 -22.27
C GLN A 347 15.22 -11.66 -22.89
N LEU A 348 14.49 -12.76 -23.11
CA LEU A 348 13.12 -12.73 -23.61
C LEU A 348 12.16 -12.03 -22.63
N LEU A 349 12.23 -12.36 -21.34
CA LEU A 349 11.39 -11.73 -20.32
C LEU A 349 11.63 -10.21 -20.26
N HIS A 350 12.89 -9.77 -20.25
CA HIS A 350 13.26 -8.35 -20.27
C HIS A 350 12.77 -7.63 -21.52
N ALA A 351 12.94 -8.25 -22.70
CA ALA A 351 12.52 -7.66 -23.97
C ALA A 351 11.00 -7.42 -24.09
N HIS A 352 10.20 -8.04 -23.22
CA HIS A 352 8.75 -7.92 -23.20
C HIS A 352 8.20 -7.35 -21.88
N ASP A 353 9.03 -6.62 -21.13
CA ASP A 353 8.67 -5.97 -19.85
C ASP A 353 8.03 -6.95 -18.84
N MET A 354 8.45 -8.21 -18.88
CA MET A 354 7.95 -9.21 -17.95
C MET A 354 8.61 -9.00 -16.58
N PRO A 355 7.86 -9.17 -15.47
CA PRO A 355 8.38 -8.86 -14.14
C PRO A 355 9.62 -9.67 -13.74
N THR A 356 10.77 -9.02 -13.78
CA THR A 356 12.10 -9.41 -13.28
C THR A 356 12.78 -8.15 -12.74
N PHE A 357 13.84 -8.26 -11.96
CA PHE A 357 14.60 -7.07 -11.55
C PHE A 357 16.09 -7.37 -11.45
N LEU A 358 16.88 -6.37 -11.83
CA LEU A 358 18.33 -6.37 -11.67
C LEU A 358 18.67 -5.80 -10.30
N HIS A 359 19.51 -6.53 -9.58
CA HIS A 359 20.16 -6.07 -8.37
C HIS A 359 21.21 -4.99 -8.71
N ALA A 360 21.59 -4.19 -7.72
CA ALA A 360 22.60 -3.14 -7.90
C ALA A 360 23.98 -3.68 -8.31
N ASP A 361 24.25 -4.97 -8.04
CA ASP A 361 25.45 -5.69 -8.46
C ASP A 361 25.37 -6.24 -9.90
N GLY A 362 24.30 -5.94 -10.63
CA GLY A 362 24.05 -6.41 -12.00
C GLY A 362 23.50 -7.83 -12.08
N SER A 363 23.32 -8.53 -10.96
CA SER A 363 22.71 -9.85 -10.94
C SER A 363 21.19 -9.77 -11.16
N ASP A 364 20.62 -10.77 -11.81
CA ASP A 364 19.18 -10.84 -12.07
C ASP A 364 18.47 -11.70 -11.04
N SER A 365 17.38 -11.19 -10.46
CA SER A 365 16.53 -11.90 -9.49
C SER A 365 16.02 -13.26 -10.00
N GLY A 366 15.96 -13.42 -11.32
CA GLY A 366 15.39 -14.54 -12.04
C GLY A 366 13.88 -14.48 -12.17
N GLY A 367 13.20 -13.52 -11.53
CA GLY A 367 11.74 -13.51 -11.47
C GLY A 367 11.13 -12.45 -10.56
N SER A 368 9.83 -12.58 -10.30
CA SER A 368 9.06 -11.61 -9.52
C SER A 368 7.80 -12.23 -8.90
N GLY A 369 7.15 -11.46 -8.02
CA GLY A 369 5.86 -11.79 -7.42
C GLY A 369 4.69 -11.41 -8.33
N PHE A 370 3.74 -12.33 -8.49
CA PHE A 370 2.50 -12.11 -9.24
C PHE A 370 1.31 -12.11 -8.28
N ASN A 371 0.56 -11.02 -8.22
CA ASN A 371 -0.64 -10.94 -7.39
C ASN A 371 -1.85 -11.59 -8.07
N ILE A 372 -2.40 -12.62 -7.45
CA ILE A 372 -3.67 -13.24 -7.84
C ILE A 372 -4.75 -12.69 -6.92
N ARG A 373 -5.88 -12.27 -7.50
CA ARG A 373 -7.10 -11.90 -6.76
C ARG A 373 -8.14 -13.00 -6.90
N PHE A 374 -9.20 -12.93 -6.11
CA PHE A 374 -10.30 -13.89 -6.18
C PHE A 374 -10.84 -14.05 -7.61
N VAL A 375 -10.92 -15.30 -8.08
CA VAL A 375 -11.41 -15.64 -9.41
C VAL A 375 -12.91 -15.95 -9.32
N LYS A 376 -13.75 -15.06 -9.87
CA LYS A 376 -15.21 -15.11 -9.71
C LYS A 376 -15.89 -16.33 -10.37
N SER A 377 -15.35 -16.83 -11.47
CA SER A 377 -15.94 -17.95 -12.21
C SER A 377 -14.87 -18.97 -12.53
N ALA A 378 -15.12 -20.23 -12.19
CA ALA A 378 -14.28 -21.34 -12.60
C ALA A 378 -14.52 -21.76 -14.06
N ILE A 379 -15.62 -21.31 -14.70
CA ILE A 379 -16.11 -21.78 -16.00
C ILE A 379 -15.80 -20.75 -17.11
N GLY A 380 -14.69 -20.01 -16.97
CA GLY A 380 -14.17 -19.10 -18.01
C GLY A 380 -14.89 -17.74 -18.18
N ARG A 381 -16.04 -17.50 -17.52
CA ARG A 381 -16.73 -16.20 -17.59
C ARG A 381 -16.17 -15.20 -16.58
N GLY A 382 -15.29 -14.30 -17.03
CA GLY A 382 -14.75 -13.20 -16.21
C GLY A 382 -13.22 -13.20 -16.13
N LYS A 383 -12.65 -12.36 -15.25
CA LYS A 383 -11.20 -12.26 -15.05
C LYS A 383 -10.68 -13.50 -14.30
N GLY A 384 -9.90 -14.34 -14.98
CA GLY A 384 -9.18 -15.48 -14.40
C GLY A 384 -7.81 -15.11 -13.82
N ILE A 385 -6.88 -16.07 -13.80
CA ILE A 385 -5.48 -15.84 -13.39
C ILE A 385 -4.80 -14.80 -14.31
N PRO A 386 -3.91 -13.92 -13.78
CA PRO A 386 -3.20 -12.93 -14.56
C PRO A 386 -2.52 -13.52 -15.80
N HIS A 387 -2.67 -12.83 -16.94
CA HIS A 387 -2.09 -13.27 -18.21
C HIS A 387 -0.56 -13.35 -18.13
N ALA A 388 0.08 -12.37 -17.48
CA ALA A 388 1.52 -12.35 -17.28
C ALA A 388 2.01 -13.57 -16.48
N LEU A 389 1.27 -14.00 -15.45
CA LEU A 389 1.64 -15.19 -14.68
C LEU A 389 1.59 -16.46 -15.54
N ARG A 390 0.57 -16.60 -16.41
CA ARG A 390 0.48 -17.72 -17.36
C ARG A 390 1.58 -17.68 -18.41
N ALA A 391 1.85 -16.51 -18.98
CA ALA A 391 2.94 -16.31 -19.93
C ALA A 391 4.30 -16.67 -19.31
N PHE A 392 4.56 -16.24 -18.07
CA PHE A 392 5.78 -16.56 -17.35
C PHE A 392 5.92 -18.07 -17.13
N ALA A 393 4.85 -18.77 -16.74
CA ALA A 393 4.87 -20.22 -16.61
C ALA A 393 5.16 -20.95 -17.92
N ARG A 394 4.64 -20.43 -19.05
CA ARG A 394 4.97 -20.95 -20.39
C ARG A 394 6.45 -20.83 -20.69
N VAL A 395 7.05 -19.65 -20.46
CA VAL A 395 8.50 -19.42 -20.64
C VAL A 395 9.33 -20.35 -19.76
N LEU A 396 8.90 -20.61 -18.52
CA LEU A 396 9.61 -21.54 -17.63
C LEU A 396 9.67 -22.97 -18.16
N CYS A 397 8.64 -23.43 -18.87
CA CYS A 397 8.54 -24.80 -19.39
C CYS A 397 9.26 -25.01 -20.74
N VAL A 398 9.76 -23.95 -21.37
CA VAL A 398 10.53 -24.07 -22.61
C VAL A 398 11.87 -24.74 -22.33
N ASP A 399 12.24 -25.74 -23.15
CA ASP A 399 13.49 -26.50 -23.02
C ASP A 399 14.43 -26.36 -24.23
N ASN A 400 14.03 -25.61 -25.25
CA ASN A 400 14.88 -25.33 -26.42
C ASN A 400 14.80 -23.85 -26.85
N ALA A 401 15.88 -23.36 -27.48
CA ALA A 401 15.99 -21.96 -27.87
C ALA A 401 15.06 -21.56 -29.04
N GLN A 402 14.66 -22.53 -29.87
CA GLN A 402 13.78 -22.29 -31.01
C GLN A 402 12.38 -21.86 -30.54
N GLU A 403 11.81 -22.54 -29.54
CA GLU A 403 10.53 -22.17 -28.94
C GLU A 403 10.54 -20.75 -28.35
N LEU A 404 11.64 -20.31 -27.72
CA LEU A 404 11.77 -18.94 -27.21
C LEU A 404 11.74 -17.91 -28.36
N THR A 405 12.39 -18.23 -29.47
CA THR A 405 12.42 -17.38 -30.67
C THR A 405 11.03 -17.28 -31.31
N GLU A 406 10.30 -18.40 -31.36
CA GLU A 406 8.93 -18.45 -31.86
C GLU A 406 7.96 -17.66 -30.99
N MET A 407 8.11 -17.74 -29.65
CA MET A 407 7.34 -16.92 -28.72
C MET A 407 7.56 -15.43 -28.93
N ALA A 408 8.82 -15.00 -29.15
CA ALA A 408 9.14 -13.60 -29.44
C ALA A 408 8.50 -13.16 -30.78
N ALA A 409 8.65 -13.98 -31.82
CA ALA A 409 8.07 -13.70 -33.14
C ALA A 409 6.54 -13.63 -33.12
N GLU A 410 5.87 -14.49 -32.34
CA GLU A 410 4.42 -14.41 -32.13
C GLU A 410 4.03 -13.11 -31.43
N ALA A 411 4.75 -12.71 -30.38
CA ALA A 411 4.48 -11.47 -29.67
C ALA A 411 4.60 -10.24 -30.59
N THR A 412 5.66 -10.17 -31.41
CA THR A 412 5.86 -9.10 -32.41
C THR A 412 4.74 -9.05 -33.46
N LYS A 413 4.23 -10.22 -33.89
CA LYS A 413 3.15 -10.30 -34.88
C LYS A 413 1.77 -9.91 -34.31
N LEU A 414 1.59 -9.95 -32.99
CA LEU A 414 0.32 -9.69 -32.33
C LEU A 414 0.31 -8.29 -31.69
N ASP A 415 0.25 -8.22 -30.37
CA ASP A 415 0.09 -6.99 -29.59
C ASP A 415 1.35 -6.66 -28.76
N GLY A 416 2.49 -7.26 -29.09
CA GLY A 416 3.76 -7.14 -28.37
C GLY A 416 3.84 -7.93 -27.07
N ARG A 417 2.73 -8.54 -26.61
CA ARG A 417 2.68 -9.22 -25.31
C ARG A 417 3.12 -10.68 -25.42
N LEU A 418 4.14 -11.03 -24.64
CA LEU A 418 4.73 -12.37 -24.65
C LEU A 418 3.71 -13.45 -24.25
N ALA A 419 3.65 -14.51 -25.07
CA ALA A 419 2.91 -15.74 -24.80
C ALA A 419 1.52 -15.51 -24.16
N ARG A 420 0.76 -14.53 -24.67
CA ARG A 420 -0.55 -14.15 -24.10
C ARG A 420 -1.59 -15.24 -24.30
N ARG A 421 -1.59 -15.87 -25.47
CA ARG A 421 -2.51 -16.95 -25.88
C ARG A 421 -1.96 -18.31 -25.44
N PRO A 422 -2.82 -19.35 -25.31
CA PRO A 422 -2.36 -20.72 -25.12
C PRO A 422 -1.37 -21.13 -26.21
N LEU A 423 -0.37 -21.94 -25.85
CA LEU A 423 0.58 -22.48 -26.81
C LEU A 423 -0.12 -23.38 -27.83
N LYS A 424 0.37 -23.39 -29.07
CA LYS A 424 -0.15 -24.28 -30.13
C LYS A 424 0.06 -25.75 -29.77
N ASP A 425 1.21 -26.05 -29.16
CA ASP A 425 1.47 -27.35 -28.58
C ASP A 425 0.67 -27.51 -27.27
N LYS A 426 -0.36 -28.35 -27.33
CA LYS A 426 -1.26 -28.63 -26.21
C LYS A 426 -0.55 -29.31 -25.03
N ASN A 427 0.49 -30.10 -25.29
CA ASN A 427 1.25 -30.77 -24.23
C ASN A 427 2.11 -29.75 -23.46
N ARG A 428 2.77 -28.83 -24.18
CA ARG A 428 3.51 -27.71 -23.57
C ARG A 428 2.61 -26.79 -22.77
N GLU A 429 1.43 -26.46 -23.30
CA GLU A 429 0.43 -25.66 -22.56
C GLU A 429 -0.02 -26.38 -21.29
N ALA A 430 -0.32 -27.68 -21.38
CA ALA A 430 -0.71 -28.49 -20.23
C ALA A 430 0.40 -28.56 -19.18
N GLN A 431 1.66 -28.68 -19.59
CA GLN A 431 2.82 -28.65 -18.70
C GLN A 431 2.94 -27.30 -17.97
N ALA A 432 2.82 -26.19 -18.69
CA ALA A 432 2.86 -24.85 -18.10
C ALA A 432 1.74 -24.60 -17.10
N MET A 433 0.51 -25.04 -17.40
CA MET A 433 -0.61 -24.91 -16.47
C MET A 433 -0.48 -25.86 -15.27
N SER A 434 0.09 -27.05 -15.46
CA SER A 434 0.37 -28.01 -14.37
C SER A 434 1.44 -27.48 -13.41
N LEU A 435 2.48 -26.80 -13.94
CA LEU A 435 3.49 -26.11 -13.12
C LEU A 435 2.83 -25.07 -12.20
N LEU A 436 1.92 -24.25 -12.74
CA LEU A 436 1.16 -23.28 -11.94
C LEU A 436 0.27 -23.96 -10.92
N LEU A 437 -0.47 -24.99 -11.33
CA LEU A 437 -1.38 -25.73 -10.45
C LEU A 437 -0.63 -26.31 -9.24
N ALA A 438 0.47 -27.03 -9.49
CA ALA A 438 1.31 -27.60 -8.44
C ALA A 438 1.86 -26.51 -7.49
N ARG A 439 2.26 -25.35 -8.04
CA ARG A 439 2.72 -24.21 -7.23
C ARG A 439 1.61 -23.68 -6.31
N LEU A 440 0.41 -23.47 -6.84
CA LEU A 440 -0.72 -22.97 -6.05
C LEU A 440 -1.19 -23.98 -5.01
N GLU A 441 -1.22 -25.28 -5.34
CA GLU A 441 -1.59 -26.35 -4.41
C GLU A 441 -0.59 -26.47 -3.24
N SER A 442 0.71 -26.37 -3.52
CA SER A 442 1.74 -26.32 -2.48
C SER A 442 1.56 -25.11 -1.56
N MET A 443 1.29 -23.93 -2.12
CA MET A 443 0.99 -22.74 -1.33
C MET A 443 -0.28 -22.93 -0.48
N MET A 444 -1.32 -23.54 -1.03
CA MET A 444 -2.57 -23.83 -0.32
C MET A 444 -2.32 -24.75 0.89
N GLN A 445 -1.50 -25.79 0.74
CA GLN A 445 -1.12 -26.67 1.86
C GLN A 445 -0.40 -25.90 2.98
N GLN A 446 0.52 -24.99 2.62
CA GLN A 446 1.22 -24.14 3.59
C GLN A 446 0.24 -23.25 4.38
N ARG A 447 -0.75 -22.63 3.71
CA ARG A 447 -1.78 -21.81 4.40
C ARG A 447 -2.69 -22.66 5.27
N HIS A 448 -2.98 -23.89 4.84
CA HIS A 448 -3.80 -24.80 5.62
C HIS A 448 -3.12 -25.16 6.94
N SER A 449 -1.82 -25.50 6.88
CA SER A 449 -1.01 -25.75 8.08
C SER A 449 -0.99 -24.54 9.01
N ALA A 450 -0.81 -23.32 8.47
CA ALA A 450 -0.81 -22.10 9.27
C ALA A 450 -2.16 -21.86 9.99
N LEU A 451 -3.29 -22.13 9.32
CA LEU A 451 -4.61 -22.03 9.96
C LEU A 451 -4.82 -23.06 11.08
N LEU A 452 -4.28 -24.27 10.94
CA LEU A 452 -4.32 -25.26 12.03
C LEU A 452 -3.52 -24.78 13.24
N THR A 453 -2.31 -24.25 13.02
CA THR A 453 -1.51 -23.64 14.09
C THR A 453 -2.25 -22.48 14.77
N LEU A 454 -2.87 -21.59 13.99
CA LEU A 454 -3.67 -20.47 14.52
C LEU A 454 -4.81 -20.95 15.41
N ARG A 455 -5.58 -21.95 14.96
CA ARG A 455 -6.68 -22.53 15.76
C ARG A 455 -6.19 -23.14 17.08
N LEU A 456 -5.03 -23.80 17.07
CA LEU A 456 -4.41 -24.32 18.30
C LEU A 456 -4.07 -23.18 19.25
N VAL A 457 -3.47 -22.10 18.75
CA VAL A 457 -3.13 -20.91 19.56
C VAL A 457 -4.39 -20.25 20.13
N GLU A 458 -5.48 -20.16 19.36
CA GLU A 458 -6.78 -19.65 19.83
C GLU A 458 -7.36 -20.53 20.94
N THR A 459 -7.34 -21.86 20.75
CA THR A 459 -7.87 -22.83 21.71
C THR A 459 -7.09 -22.80 23.03
N CYS A 460 -5.76 -22.77 22.97
CA CYS A 460 -4.91 -22.72 24.15
C CYS A 460 -5.08 -21.43 24.97
N ARG A 461 -5.60 -20.36 24.37
CA ARG A 461 -5.79 -19.06 25.03
C ARG A 461 -7.12 -18.92 25.77
N GLY A 462 -8.07 -19.84 25.55
CA GLY A 462 -9.34 -19.92 26.28
C GLY A 462 -10.31 -18.77 26.01
N SER A 463 -11.62 -19.05 26.12
CA SER A 463 -12.72 -18.09 25.96
C SER A 463 -12.82 -17.05 27.10
N ASN A 464 -11.89 -17.05 28.06
CA ASN A 464 -11.91 -16.24 29.27
C ASN A 464 -10.94 -15.06 29.17
N SER A 465 -11.30 -14.04 28.39
CA SER A 465 -10.92 -12.65 28.71
C SER A 465 -11.89 -11.69 28.03
N GLY A 466 -12.72 -11.02 28.84
CA GLY A 466 -13.55 -9.89 28.39
C GLY A 466 -12.76 -8.66 27.94
N SER A 467 -11.42 -8.76 27.92
CA SER A 467 -10.47 -7.78 27.39
C SER A 467 -9.68 -8.46 26.28
N LYS A 468 -9.83 -7.98 25.03
CA LYS A 468 -9.05 -8.50 23.89
C LYS A 468 -7.58 -8.10 24.09
N SER A 469 -6.77 -9.01 24.62
CA SER A 469 -5.32 -8.78 24.70
C SER A 469 -4.76 -8.42 23.30
N PRO A 470 -3.72 -7.58 23.19
CA PRO A 470 -3.12 -7.25 21.89
C PRO A 470 -2.74 -8.50 21.08
N VAL A 471 -2.27 -9.54 21.77
CA VAL A 471 -1.92 -10.81 21.15
C VAL A 471 -3.14 -11.52 20.56
N THR A 472 -4.29 -11.45 21.22
CA THR A 472 -5.55 -12.00 20.69
C THR A 472 -5.94 -11.28 19.39
N VAL A 473 -5.78 -9.96 19.34
CA VAL A 473 -6.04 -9.16 18.12
C VAL A 473 -5.09 -9.58 17.00
N HIS A 474 -3.80 -9.74 17.29
CA HIS A 474 -2.80 -10.15 16.30
C HIS A 474 -3.08 -11.55 15.73
N VAL A 475 -3.46 -12.51 16.58
CA VAL A 475 -3.87 -13.86 16.15
C VAL A 475 -5.08 -13.81 15.22
N GLN A 476 -6.11 -13.02 15.56
CA GLN A 476 -7.29 -12.84 14.71
C GLN A 476 -6.93 -12.21 13.36
N MET A 477 -6.07 -11.19 13.35
CA MET A 477 -5.57 -10.56 12.13
C MET A 477 -4.79 -11.55 11.25
N ALA A 478 -3.91 -12.36 11.85
CA ALA A 478 -3.19 -13.41 11.14
C ALA A 478 -4.17 -14.43 10.51
N GLY A 479 -5.18 -14.85 11.27
CA GLY A 479 -6.27 -15.71 10.78
C GLY A 479 -7.01 -15.12 9.59
N ALA A 480 -7.36 -13.83 9.64
CA ALA A 480 -8.05 -13.14 8.56
C ALA A 480 -7.19 -13.04 7.28
N VAL A 481 -5.90 -12.74 7.41
CA VAL A 481 -4.96 -12.69 6.26
C VAL A 481 -4.83 -14.08 5.62
N VAL A 482 -4.51 -15.11 6.41
CA VAL A 482 -4.27 -16.46 5.90
C VAL A 482 -5.55 -17.06 5.31
N SER A 483 -6.71 -16.82 5.94
CA SER A 483 -8.00 -17.25 5.40
C SER A 483 -8.35 -16.53 4.10
N GLY A 484 -8.02 -15.23 3.98
CA GLY A 484 -8.13 -14.45 2.75
C GLY A 484 -7.34 -15.04 1.59
N GLU A 485 -6.04 -15.27 1.80
CA GLU A 485 -5.17 -15.92 0.82
C GLU A 485 -5.69 -17.31 0.42
N MET A 486 -6.17 -18.10 1.39
CA MET A 486 -6.74 -19.42 1.15
C MET A 486 -7.96 -19.36 0.21
N ARG A 487 -8.88 -18.40 0.41
CA ARG A 487 -10.05 -18.22 -0.50
C ARG A 487 -9.59 -17.93 -1.93
N VAL A 488 -8.60 -17.05 -2.07
CA VAL A 488 -8.03 -16.68 -3.38
C VAL A 488 -7.38 -17.90 -4.04
N LEU A 489 -6.51 -18.61 -3.34
CA LEU A 489 -5.83 -19.82 -3.84
C LEU A 489 -6.83 -20.88 -4.30
N ARG A 490 -7.87 -21.16 -3.50
CA ARG A 490 -8.94 -22.11 -3.87
C ARG A 490 -9.64 -21.71 -5.16
N SER A 491 -10.00 -20.44 -5.30
CA SER A 491 -10.65 -19.95 -6.52
C SER A 491 -9.76 -20.07 -7.76
N ALA A 492 -8.46 -19.79 -7.61
CA ALA A 492 -7.48 -19.88 -8.70
C ALA A 492 -7.17 -21.34 -9.10
N ILE A 493 -7.05 -22.24 -8.13
CA ILE A 493 -6.87 -23.69 -8.35
C ILE A 493 -8.08 -24.28 -9.08
N ALA A 494 -9.30 -23.95 -8.63
CA ALA A 494 -10.53 -24.39 -9.30
C ALA A 494 -10.58 -23.90 -10.76
N TRP A 495 -10.20 -22.64 -11.00
CA TRP A 495 -10.09 -22.10 -12.35
C TRP A 495 -9.07 -22.86 -13.20
N LEU A 496 -7.85 -23.12 -12.68
CA LEU A 496 -6.82 -23.87 -13.42
C LEU A 496 -7.24 -25.29 -13.77
N ARG A 497 -7.84 -26.03 -12.85
CA ARG A 497 -8.27 -27.43 -13.10
C ARG A 497 -9.23 -27.54 -14.28
N ASN A 498 -10.11 -26.57 -14.46
CA ASN A 498 -11.03 -26.52 -15.60
C ASN A 498 -10.34 -26.18 -16.93
N HIS A 499 -9.18 -25.52 -16.89
CA HIS A 499 -8.39 -25.15 -18.07
C HIS A 499 -7.25 -26.15 -18.37
N CYS A 500 -6.85 -26.97 -17.39
CA CYS A 500 -5.92 -28.10 -17.56
C CYS A 500 -6.59 -29.35 -18.11
N SER A 501 -7.93 -29.47 -17.99
CA SER A 501 -8.66 -30.65 -18.47
C SER A 501 -8.85 -30.58 -19.99
N PRO A 502 -8.41 -31.60 -20.76
CA PRO A 502 -8.51 -31.60 -22.23
C PRO A 502 -9.95 -31.63 -22.80
N SER A 503 -10.98 -31.50 -21.97
CA SER A 503 -12.38 -31.70 -22.34
C SER A 503 -13.25 -30.44 -22.37
N THR A 504 -12.72 -29.25 -22.08
CA THR A 504 -13.52 -27.99 -22.12
C THR A 504 -13.25 -27.13 -23.37
N VAL A 505 -12.91 -27.78 -24.48
CA VAL A 505 -13.09 -27.23 -25.84
C VAL A 505 -14.13 -28.09 -26.54
N LEU A 506 -15.38 -27.98 -26.12
CA LEU A 506 -16.52 -28.43 -26.91
C LEU A 506 -17.63 -27.38 -26.84
N THR A 507 -17.98 -26.91 -28.05
CA THR A 507 -19.06 -26.00 -28.50
C THR A 507 -18.96 -24.53 -28.13
#